data_AF-A0A3N7E9D9-F1
#
_entry.id   AF-A0A3N7E9D9-F1
#
_cell.length_a   1.000
_cell.length_b   1.000
_cell.length_c   1.000
_cell.angle_alpha   90.00
_cell.angle_beta   90.00
_cell.angle_gamma   90.00
#
_symmetry.space_group_name_H-M   'P 1'
#
loop_
_entity.id
_entity.type
_entity.pdbx_description
1 polymer ?
#
loop_
_entity_poly.entity_id
_entity_poly.type
_entity_poly.pdbx_seq_one_letter_code
_entity_poly.pdbx_strand_id
1 'polypeptide(L)'
;MVAMFDLIGLLCVYGRALLWSRKRRMNPMETASHHLNVLPSQLLAAASRGEIDLNELAAVVLAGRGLDHNAAWVGFPAAAQWLEQHLQG
;
A
#
# COMPACT_ATOMS: atom_id res chain seq x y z
N MET A 1 -42.53 -16.49 8.31
CA MET A 1 -41.82 -15.21 8.14
C MET A 1 -40.56 -15.10 9.04
N VAL A 2 -39.94 -16.22 9.45
CA VAL A 2 -38.75 -16.24 10.34
C VAL A 2 -37.48 -16.66 9.58
N ALA A 3 -37.60 -17.55 8.58
CA ALA A 3 -36.47 -18.02 7.77
C ALA A 3 -35.83 -16.95 6.86
N MET A 4 -36.57 -15.90 6.48
CA MET A 4 -36.07 -14.84 5.60
C MET A 4 -35.08 -13.90 6.30
N PHE A 5 -35.27 -13.65 7.60
CA PHE A 5 -34.36 -12.82 8.39
C PHE A 5 -33.03 -13.54 8.69
N ASP A 6 -33.06 -14.86 8.83
CA ASP A 6 -31.89 -15.70 9.07
C ASP A 6 -30.95 -15.75 7.85
N LEU A 7 -31.54 -15.86 6.64
CA LEU A 7 -30.80 -15.89 5.39
C LEU A 7 -30.09 -14.56 5.08
N ILE A 8 -30.71 -13.42 5.43
CA ILE A 8 -30.11 -12.09 5.31
C ILE A 8 -28.95 -11.93 6.32
N GLY A 9 -29.12 -12.42 7.55
CA GLY A 9 -28.06 -12.41 8.56
C GLY A 9 -26.83 -13.19 8.10
N LEU A 10 -27.03 -14.40 7.54
CA LEU A 10 -25.97 -15.25 7.01
C LEU A 10 -25.25 -14.59 5.82
N LEU A 11 -25.98 -13.98 4.88
CA LEU A 11 -25.42 -13.26 3.74
C LEU A 11 -24.58 -12.04 4.18
N CYS A 12 -24.99 -11.32 5.22
CA CYS A 12 -24.26 -10.20 5.77
C CYS A 12 -22.92 -10.62 6.41
N VAL A 13 -22.92 -11.72 7.17
CA VAL A 13 -21.69 -12.27 7.77
C VAL A 13 -20.75 -12.80 6.68
N TYR A 14 -21.29 -13.52 5.69
CA TYR A 14 -20.52 -14.05 4.57
C TYR A 14 -19.94 -12.94 3.70
N GLY A 15 -20.71 -11.87 3.43
CA GLY A 15 -20.26 -10.69 2.69
C GLY A 15 -19.14 -9.96 3.39
N ARG A 16 -19.22 -9.79 4.72
CA ARG A 16 -18.13 -9.20 5.52
C ARG A 16 -16.87 -10.06 5.49
N ALA A 17 -16.99 -11.38 5.62
CA ALA A 17 -15.87 -12.31 5.52
C ALA A 17 -15.22 -12.26 4.12
N LEU A 18 -16.01 -12.18 3.06
CA LEU A 18 -15.53 -12.09 1.67
C LEU A 18 -14.80 -10.75 1.41
N LEU A 19 -15.33 -9.64 1.91
CA LEU A 19 -14.67 -8.32 1.85
C LEU A 19 -13.36 -8.30 2.64
N TRP A 20 -13.32 -8.94 3.80
CA TRP A 20 -12.10 -9.07 4.61
C TRP A 20 -11.06 -10.01 3.96
N SER A 21 -11.52 -11.03 3.22
CA SER A 21 -10.66 -11.93 2.44
C SER A 21 -10.13 -11.26 1.17
N ARG A 22 -10.90 -10.38 0.52
CA ARG A 22 -10.48 -9.65 -0.69
C ARG A 22 -9.44 -8.57 -0.38
N LYS A 23 -9.51 -7.97 0.81
CA LYS A 23 -8.51 -7.01 1.31
C LYS A 23 -7.12 -7.64 1.51
N ARG A 24 -7.01 -8.98 1.43
CA ARG A 24 -5.80 -9.75 1.77
C ARG A 24 -5.06 -10.39 0.58
N ARG A 25 -5.25 -9.89 -0.66
CA ARG A 25 -4.48 -10.35 -1.84
C ARG A 25 -3.92 -9.20 -2.66
N MET A 26 -3.08 -8.37 -2.06
CA MET A 26 -2.04 -7.69 -2.82
C MET A 26 -0.74 -8.36 -2.42
N ASN A 27 -0.22 -9.26 -3.25
CA ASN A 27 1.11 -9.82 -3.05
C ASN A 27 2.11 -8.73 -3.42
N PRO A 28 2.82 -8.11 -2.47
CA PRO A 28 3.69 -6.97 -2.78
C PRO A 28 4.75 -7.34 -3.84
N MET A 29 5.21 -8.59 -3.84
CA MET A 29 6.17 -9.10 -4.82
C MET A 29 5.60 -9.21 -6.25
N GLU A 30 4.35 -9.66 -6.39
CA GLU A 30 3.67 -9.82 -7.67
C GLU A 30 3.29 -8.45 -8.27
N THR A 31 2.87 -7.52 -7.42
CA THR A 31 2.62 -6.14 -7.82
C THR A 31 3.92 -5.43 -8.20
N ALA A 32 4.99 -5.61 -7.42
CA ALA A 32 6.29 -5.04 -7.73
C ALA A 32 6.83 -5.54 -9.07
N SER A 33 6.78 -6.85 -9.35
CA SER A 33 7.29 -7.38 -10.62
C SER A 33 6.55 -6.81 -11.84
N HIS A 34 5.22 -6.63 -11.74
CA HIS A 34 4.43 -6.02 -12.81
C HIS A 34 4.81 -4.54 -13.05
N HIS A 35 5.10 -3.77 -11.99
CA HIS A 35 5.41 -2.35 -12.10
C HIS A 35 6.89 -2.05 -12.38
N LEU A 36 7.82 -2.92 -11.98
CA LEU A 36 9.25 -2.77 -12.23
C LEU A 36 9.57 -2.83 -13.72
N ASN A 37 8.82 -3.62 -14.50
CA ASN A 37 9.02 -3.74 -15.95
C ASN A 37 8.77 -2.43 -16.72
N VAL A 38 8.07 -1.46 -16.12
CA VAL A 38 7.82 -0.14 -16.73
C VAL A 38 8.99 0.83 -16.47
N LEU A 39 9.86 0.51 -15.50
CA LEU A 39 11.00 1.38 -15.17
C LEU A 39 12.14 1.23 -16.19
N PRO A 40 12.87 2.33 -16.50
CA PRO A 40 14.04 2.25 -17.38
C PRO A 40 15.14 1.34 -16.80
N SER A 41 15.81 0.57 -17.66
CA SER A 41 16.89 -0.35 -17.24
C SER A 41 18.05 0.37 -16.53
N GLN A 42 18.34 1.62 -16.89
CA GLN A 42 19.37 2.44 -16.24
C GLN A 42 19.01 2.74 -14.78
N LEU A 43 17.73 3.02 -14.51
CA LEU A 43 17.23 3.28 -13.15
C LEU A 43 17.32 2.01 -12.29
N LEU A 44 16.90 0.87 -12.85
CA LEU A 44 17.00 -0.43 -12.17
C LEU A 44 18.45 -0.82 -11.88
N ALA A 45 19.37 -0.56 -12.82
CA ALA A 45 20.78 -0.81 -12.63
C ALA A 45 21.37 0.06 -11.51
N ALA A 46 21.07 1.36 -11.50
CA ALA A 46 21.53 2.28 -10.45
C ALA A 46 20.99 1.87 -9.06
N ALA A 47 19.70 1.53 -8.96
CA ALA A 47 19.11 1.01 -7.73
C ALA A 47 19.76 -0.30 -7.28
N SER A 48 20.05 -1.22 -8.20
CA SER A 48 20.71 -2.51 -7.87
C SER A 48 22.14 -2.36 -7.34
N ARG A 49 22.81 -1.26 -7.70
CA ARG A 49 24.16 -0.92 -7.23
C ARG A 49 24.14 -0.12 -5.93
N GLY A 50 22.97 0.29 -5.45
CA GLY A 50 22.83 1.18 -4.30
C GLY A 50 23.18 2.65 -4.59
N GLU A 51 23.24 3.05 -5.87
CA GLU A 51 23.45 4.46 -6.25
C GLU A 51 22.18 5.30 -5.99
N ILE A 52 21.01 4.66 -5.90
CA ILE A 52 19.71 5.28 -5.65
C ILE A 52 18.97 4.48 -4.57
N ASP A 53 18.48 5.16 -3.54
CA ASP A 53 17.60 4.56 -2.55
C ASP A 53 16.13 4.70 -2.96
N LEU A 54 15.55 3.59 -3.44
CA LEU A 54 14.14 3.53 -3.82
C LEU A 54 13.19 3.67 -2.61
N ASN A 55 13.63 3.31 -1.41
CA ASN A 55 12.81 3.50 -0.20
C ASN A 55 12.67 4.99 0.13
N GLU A 56 13.77 5.74 0.05
CA GLU A 56 13.75 7.19 0.26
C GLU A 56 12.82 7.89 -0.74
N LEU A 57 12.95 7.55 -2.02
CA LEU A 57 12.08 8.09 -3.07
C LEU A 57 10.61 7.70 -2.85
N ALA A 58 10.34 6.47 -2.42
CA ALA A 58 8.99 6.03 -2.09
C ALA A 58 8.42 6.82 -0.91
N ALA A 59 9.21 7.09 0.13
CA ALA A 59 8.80 7.88 1.29
C ALA A 59 8.41 9.31 0.89
N VAL A 60 9.22 9.97 0.06
CA VAL A 60 8.92 11.31 -0.47
C VAL A 60 7.59 11.30 -1.25
N VAL A 61 7.38 10.31 -2.11
CA VAL A 61 6.16 10.18 -2.91
C VAL A 61 4.93 9.89 -2.02
N LEU A 62 5.06 9.06 -1.00
CA LEU A 62 3.99 8.79 -0.03
C LEU A 62 3.62 10.05 0.76
N ALA A 63 4.61 10.78 1.25
CA ALA A 63 4.39 12.01 1.99
C ALA A 63 3.75 13.11 1.13
N GLY A 64 4.19 13.24 -0.12
CA GLY A 64 3.57 14.13 -1.12
C GLY A 64 2.12 13.74 -1.47
N ARG A 65 1.71 12.51 -1.16
CA ARG A 65 0.33 12.03 -1.26
C ARG A 65 -0.40 12.05 0.08
N GLY A 66 0.15 12.64 1.14
CA GLY A 66 -0.46 12.65 2.48
C GLY A 66 -0.59 11.27 3.12
N LEU A 67 0.22 10.30 2.68
CA LEU A 67 0.21 8.92 3.15
C LEU A 67 1.39 8.63 4.09
N ASP A 68 1.20 7.70 5.02
CA ASP A 68 2.29 7.13 5.84
C ASP A 68 2.96 5.92 5.15
N HIS A 69 3.93 5.30 5.85
CA HIS A 69 4.63 4.09 5.38
C HIS A 69 3.72 2.86 5.17
N ASN A 70 2.52 2.85 5.76
CA ASN A 70 1.53 1.80 5.57
C ASN A 70 0.55 2.13 4.42
N ALA A 71 0.82 3.19 3.66
CA ALA A 71 -0.08 3.76 2.66
C ALA A 71 -1.46 4.16 3.23
N ALA A 72 -1.54 4.44 4.53
CA ALA A 72 -2.71 4.99 5.17
C ALA A 72 -2.73 6.51 5.02
N TRP A 73 -3.90 7.07 4.73
CA TRP A 73 -4.06 8.51 4.67
C TRP A 73 -3.97 9.12 6.08
N VAL A 74 -2.98 9.99 6.28
CA VAL A 74 -2.73 10.71 7.54
C VAL A 74 -2.81 12.24 7.37
N GLY A 75 -2.86 12.72 6.12
CA GLY A 75 -2.89 14.14 5.78
C GLY A 75 -1.48 14.73 5.59
N PHE A 76 -1.38 15.80 4.80
CA PHE A 76 -0.10 16.37 4.38
C PHE A 76 0.83 16.79 5.54
N PRO A 77 0.36 17.47 6.60
CA PRO A 77 1.25 17.89 7.69
C PRO A 77 1.85 16.70 8.46
N ALA A 78 1.03 15.69 8.75
CA ALA A 78 1.48 14.50 9.47
C ALA A 78 2.42 13.63 8.60
N ALA A 79 2.13 13.51 7.31
CA ALA A 79 2.97 12.78 6.38
C ALA A 79 4.34 13.45 6.17
N ALA A 80 4.38 14.80 6.16
CA ALA A 80 5.63 15.56 6.11
C ALA A 80 6.49 15.37 7.37
N GLN A 81 5.87 15.42 8.56
CA GLN A 81 6.58 15.14 9.82
C GLN A 81 7.16 13.72 9.85
N TRP A 82 6.41 12.74 9.37
CA TRP A 82 6.89 11.36 9.25
C TRP A 82 8.08 11.26 8.28
N LEU A 83 8.03 11.94 7.12
CA LEU A 83 9.14 11.96 6.17
C LEU A 83 10.40 12.58 6.79
N GLU A 84 10.27 13.70 7.50
CA GLU A 84 11.40 14.33 8.19
C GLU A 84 12.06 13.38 9.20
N GLN A 85 11.26 12.61 9.94
CA GLN A 85 11.77 11.58 10.86
C GLN A 85 12.47 10.43 10.11
N HIS A 86 11.92 10.02 8.95
CA HIS A 86 12.48 8.94 8.14
C HIS A 86 13.83 9.30 7.52
N LEU A 87 14.03 10.58 7.15
CA LEU A 87 15.28 11.09 6.59
C LEU A 87 16.38 11.35 7.64
N GLN A 88 16.01 11.46 8.92
CA GLN A 88 16.96 11.70 10.02
C GLN A 88 17.44 10.41 10.71
N GLY A 89 16.87 9.25 10.35
CA GLY A 89 17.13 7.94 10.98
C GLY A 89 18.23 7.13 10.32
#